data_AF-A0A803QND4-F1
#
_entry.id   AF-A0A803QND4-F1
#
_cell.length_a   1.000
_cell.length_b   1.000
_cell.length_c   1.000
_cell.angle_alpha   90.00
_cell.angle_beta   90.00
_cell.angle_gamma   90.00
#
_symmetry.space_group_name_H-M   'P 1'
#
loop_
_entity.id
_entity.type
_entity.pdbx_description
1 polymer ?
#
loop_
_entity_poly.entity_id
_entity_poly.type
_entity_poly.pdbx_seq_one_letter_code
_entity_poly.pdbx_strand_id
1 'polypeptide(L)'
;MSVLPAATSHILCREFHQKHHSTQFWSNGCGLILPKNSGFLVDLKNRDWKKISRRDLRAEAFWTNLSGPTTVEMEPINDSDHLDQILAHATEISQPILIDWMASWCRKCIYLKPKLEKLGAEYDNMVKFYCVDVNKVPQALVKRGNIQKMPTIQLWKDGEMKEEVIGGHKAWLVIDEVREMINKYVESKDETEVCRRRRKQYFGLLETNTS
;
A
#
# COMPACT_ATOMS: atom_id res chain seq x y z
N MET A 1 64.66 -26.33 -13.64
CA MET A 1 64.47 -24.87 -13.70
C MET A 1 63.79 -24.44 -12.42
N SER A 2 64.32 -23.41 -11.76
CA SER A 2 63.63 -22.61 -10.72
C SER A 2 62.57 -21.70 -11.39
N VAL A 3 61.64 -21.04 -10.70
CA VAL A 3 61.56 -20.63 -9.27
C VAL A 3 60.12 -20.80 -8.70
N LEU A 4 59.91 -20.34 -7.46
CA LEU A 4 58.70 -20.47 -6.61
C LEU A 4 57.51 -19.56 -7.02
N PRO A 5 56.28 -19.84 -6.53
CA PRO A 5 55.12 -18.98 -6.72
C PRO A 5 55.12 -17.76 -5.77
N ALA A 6 54.27 -16.76 -6.08
CA ALA A 6 54.03 -15.61 -5.23
C ALA A 6 52.53 -15.30 -5.10
N ALA A 7 52.05 -15.18 -3.87
CA ALA A 7 50.86 -14.40 -3.55
C ALA A 7 51.27 -12.98 -3.18
N THR A 8 50.37 -12.00 -3.29
CA THR A 8 50.33 -10.79 -2.43
C THR A 8 48.98 -10.10 -2.56
N SER A 9 48.43 -9.68 -1.43
CA SER A 9 47.22 -8.88 -1.30
C SER A 9 47.49 -7.38 -1.50
N HIS A 10 46.58 -6.65 -2.15
CA HIS A 10 46.52 -5.19 -2.04
C HIS A 10 45.12 -4.70 -1.64
N ILE A 11 44.99 -4.39 -0.35
CA ILE A 11 43.94 -3.54 0.20
C ILE A 11 44.37 -2.09 -0.03
N LEU A 12 43.46 -1.24 -0.54
CA LEU A 12 43.48 0.20 -0.27
C LEU A 12 42.06 0.69 0.02
N CYS A 13 41.72 0.71 1.30
CA CYS A 13 40.63 1.55 1.80
C CYS A 13 41.10 3.02 1.80
N ARG A 14 40.19 3.97 1.56
CA ARG A 14 40.48 5.41 1.71
C ARG A 14 39.28 6.19 2.22
N GLU A 15 38.95 5.99 3.48
CA GLU A 15 38.44 7.09 4.29
C GLU A 15 39.56 8.11 4.54
N PHE A 16 39.24 9.39 4.68
CA PHE A 16 39.92 10.24 5.66
C PHE A 16 39.00 11.36 6.13
N HIS A 17 39.14 11.70 7.41
CA HIS A 17 38.14 12.46 8.16
C HIS A 17 38.47 13.97 8.21
N GLN A 18 37.42 14.80 8.25
CA GLN A 18 37.26 15.91 9.22
C GLN A 18 38.29 17.07 9.25
N LYS A 19 37.78 18.31 9.14
CA LYS A 19 38.00 19.35 10.17
C LYS A 19 36.97 20.49 10.11
N HIS A 20 36.91 21.23 11.22
CA HIS A 20 35.86 22.16 11.61
C HIS A 20 36.54 23.32 12.39
N HIS A 21 35.92 24.52 12.43
CA HIS A 21 36.35 25.69 13.24
C HIS A 21 37.69 26.37 12.81
N SER A 22 37.97 27.67 13.01
CA SER A 22 37.29 28.76 13.76
C SER A 22 37.73 30.20 13.34
N THR A 23 36.82 31.18 13.52
CA THR A 23 37.02 32.59 13.93
C THR A 23 38.19 33.48 13.45
N GLN A 24 37.83 34.67 12.94
CA GLN A 24 38.30 36.03 13.32
C GLN A 24 37.12 37.00 12.99
N PHE A 25 36.73 38.06 13.75
CA PHE A 25 37.46 39.20 14.35
C PHE A 25 37.97 40.16 13.26
N TRP A 26 37.69 41.47 13.20
CA TRP A 26 37.31 42.53 14.17
C TRP A 26 36.31 43.52 13.47
N SER A 27 35.88 44.74 13.86
CA SER A 27 36.01 45.67 15.02
C SER A 27 34.91 46.78 14.95
N ASN A 28 34.73 47.58 16.02
CA ASN A 28 34.13 48.95 16.08
C ASN A 28 32.63 49.18 15.68
N GLY A 29 31.86 50.08 16.33
CA GLY A 29 32.09 50.91 17.52
C GLY A 29 30.96 51.95 17.79
N CYS A 30 31.02 52.65 18.95
CA CYS A 30 30.13 53.75 19.42
C CYS A 30 28.67 53.36 19.84
N GLY A 31 28.06 53.88 20.93
CA GLY A 31 28.57 54.65 22.08
C GLY A 31 27.47 55.28 22.99
N LEU A 32 27.73 55.39 24.31
CA LEU A 32 27.00 56.19 25.36
C LEU A 32 25.56 55.73 25.76
N ILE A 33 24.95 55.98 26.95
CA ILE A 33 25.38 56.38 28.33
C ILE A 33 24.27 55.99 29.39
N LEU A 34 24.65 55.41 30.55
CA LEU A 34 23.93 55.35 31.87
C LEU A 34 22.43 54.86 31.94
N PRO A 35 21.74 54.86 33.12
CA PRO A 35 21.99 53.97 34.27
C PRO A 35 20.75 53.20 34.84
N LYS A 36 21.00 52.44 35.93
CA LYS A 36 20.08 51.70 36.83
C LYS A 36 18.70 52.37 37.12
N ASN A 37 17.62 51.57 37.26
CA ASN A 37 17.06 51.16 38.57
C ASN A 37 15.91 50.11 38.47
N SER A 38 15.52 49.54 39.62
CA SER A 38 14.18 49.02 40.03
C SER A 38 13.19 48.58 38.94
N GLY A 39 12.84 47.28 38.93
CA GLY A 39 11.93 46.69 37.95
C GLY A 39 10.44 46.97 38.16
N PHE A 40 9.64 46.45 37.23
CA PHE A 40 8.18 46.36 37.32
C PHE A 40 7.71 45.02 36.76
N LEU A 41 6.61 44.49 37.30
CA LEU A 41 6.07 43.17 36.92
C LEU A 41 5.07 43.34 35.77
N VAL A 42 5.36 42.74 34.60
CA VAL A 42 4.40 42.57 33.50
C VAL A 42 4.58 41.20 32.81
N ASP A 43 3.45 40.62 32.42
CA ASP A 43 3.31 39.31 31.75
C ASP A 43 4.02 39.28 30.38
N LEU A 44 4.75 38.18 30.10
CA LEU A 44 5.24 37.86 28.76
C LEU A 44 4.91 36.42 28.32
N LYS A 45 3.61 36.16 28.18
CA LYS A 45 2.99 35.25 27.20
C LYS A 45 3.94 34.58 26.19
N ASN A 46 3.89 33.25 26.20
CA ASN A 46 3.73 32.42 24.99
C ASN A 46 4.86 32.47 23.93
N ARG A 47 5.98 31.73 24.15
CA ARG A 47 6.95 31.48 23.06
C ARG A 47 7.66 30.11 22.95
N ASP A 48 7.44 29.13 23.83
CA ASP A 48 8.22 27.87 23.83
C ASP A 48 7.53 26.57 23.37
N TRP A 49 6.33 26.64 22.78
CA TRP A 49 5.69 25.42 22.22
C TRP A 49 6.37 24.89 20.93
N LYS A 50 7.06 25.76 20.17
CA LYS A 50 7.57 25.46 18.81
C LYS A 50 8.80 24.55 18.75
N LYS A 51 9.33 24.07 19.88
CA LYS A 51 10.58 23.29 19.93
C LYS A 51 10.43 21.81 20.27
N ILE A 52 9.23 21.37 20.68
CA ILE A 52 8.95 19.98 21.08
C ILE A 52 8.31 19.18 19.95
N SER A 53 7.34 19.74 19.21
CA SER A 53 6.47 18.99 18.27
C SER A 53 7.13 18.33 17.04
N ARG A 54 8.47 18.33 16.92
CA ARG A 54 9.20 17.88 15.73
C ARG A 54 9.86 16.50 15.86
N ARG A 55 9.62 15.78 16.97
CA ARG A 55 10.04 14.37 17.13
C ARG A 55 8.86 13.40 17.13
N ASP A 56 7.79 13.73 17.85
CA ASP A 56 6.70 12.79 18.15
C ASP A 56 5.78 12.55 16.94
N LEU A 57 5.61 13.56 16.06
CA LEU A 57 4.91 13.45 14.76
C LEU A 57 5.50 12.42 13.78
N ARG A 58 6.62 11.76 14.12
CA ARG A 58 7.21 10.68 13.31
C ARG A 58 7.00 9.27 13.91
N ALA A 59 6.45 9.17 15.13
CA ALA A 59 6.12 7.89 15.76
C ALA A 59 4.71 7.41 15.36
N GLU A 60 3.73 8.30 15.38
CA GLU A 60 2.31 7.99 15.13
C GLU A 60 2.01 7.45 13.72
N ALA A 61 2.89 7.72 12.74
CA ALA A 61 2.67 7.39 11.33
C ALA A 61 3.02 5.93 10.95
N PHE A 62 3.39 5.06 11.91
CA PHE A 62 3.86 3.69 11.64
C PHE A 62 2.95 2.58 12.20
N TRP A 63 2.04 2.88 13.13
CA TRP A 63 1.36 1.86 13.93
C TRP A 63 -0.03 1.44 13.43
N THR A 64 -0.54 2.03 12.34
CA THR A 64 -1.95 1.89 11.94
C THR A 64 -2.35 0.52 11.37
N ASN A 65 -1.41 -0.33 10.92
CA ASN A 65 -1.69 -1.64 10.32
C ASN A 65 -0.67 -2.73 10.68
N LEU A 66 -0.37 -2.90 11.98
CA LEU A 66 0.47 -4.02 12.48
C LEU A 66 -0.32 -5.26 12.93
N SER A 67 -1.65 -5.24 12.78
CA SER A 67 -2.56 -6.33 13.16
C SER A 67 -3.01 -7.22 11.98
N GLY A 68 -2.76 -6.81 10.74
CA GLY A 68 -3.11 -7.60 9.55
C GLY A 68 -2.06 -8.68 9.24
N PRO A 69 -2.41 -9.75 8.50
CA PRO A 69 -1.44 -10.71 8.00
C PRO A 69 -0.48 -10.03 7.00
N THR A 70 0.81 -10.37 7.02
CA THR A 70 1.80 -9.79 6.08
C THR A 70 1.65 -10.33 4.64
N THR A 71 0.96 -11.45 4.48
CA THR A 71 0.64 -12.14 3.22
C THR A 71 -0.63 -12.96 3.40
N VAL A 72 -1.54 -12.91 2.42
CA VAL A 72 -2.71 -13.79 2.31
C VAL A 72 -2.46 -14.78 1.18
N GLU A 73 -2.49 -16.09 1.45
CA GLU A 73 -2.36 -17.09 0.39
C GLU A 73 -3.63 -17.14 -0.47
N MET A 74 -3.46 -17.18 -1.80
CA MET A 74 -4.58 -17.21 -2.75
C MET A 74 -5.21 -18.60 -2.83
N GLU A 75 -6.53 -18.67 -2.63
CA GLU A 75 -7.30 -19.92 -2.62
C GLU A 75 -7.44 -20.50 -4.05
N PRO A 76 -7.17 -21.81 -4.28
CA PRO A 76 -7.25 -22.41 -5.61
C PRO A 76 -8.69 -22.78 -6.01
N ILE A 77 -9.15 -22.28 -7.17
CA ILE A 77 -10.43 -22.70 -7.76
C ILE A 77 -10.18 -23.86 -8.73
N ASN A 78 -10.85 -25.00 -8.51
CA ASN A 78 -10.58 -26.25 -9.21
C ASN A 78 -11.57 -26.57 -10.35
N ASP A 79 -12.82 -26.09 -10.26
CA ASP A 79 -13.90 -26.39 -11.19
C ASP A 79 -14.90 -25.22 -11.34
N SER A 80 -15.88 -25.39 -12.23
CA SER A 80 -16.90 -24.38 -12.54
C SER A 80 -17.86 -24.13 -11.37
N ASP A 81 -18.18 -25.17 -10.60
CA ASP A 81 -19.28 -25.15 -9.63
C ASP A 81 -18.79 -24.51 -8.33
N HIS A 82 -17.49 -24.65 -8.01
CA HIS A 82 -16.81 -23.89 -6.97
C HIS A 82 -16.72 -22.39 -7.34
N LEU A 83 -16.45 -22.05 -8.60
CA LEU A 83 -16.49 -20.64 -9.04
C LEU A 83 -17.90 -20.04 -8.85
N ASP A 84 -18.96 -20.77 -9.21
CA ASP A 84 -20.34 -20.30 -9.02
C ASP A 84 -20.69 -20.11 -7.53
N GLN A 85 -20.25 -21.02 -6.64
CA GLN A 85 -20.40 -20.87 -5.19
C GLN A 85 -19.65 -19.64 -4.65
N ILE A 86 -18.41 -19.40 -5.09
CA ILE A 86 -17.61 -18.23 -4.71
C ILE A 86 -18.31 -16.94 -5.18
N LEU A 87 -18.78 -16.90 -6.43
CA LEU A 87 -19.48 -15.73 -7.01
C LEU A 87 -20.81 -15.44 -6.31
N ALA A 88 -21.58 -16.46 -5.94
CA ALA A 88 -22.81 -16.30 -5.17
C ALA A 88 -22.52 -15.69 -3.79
N HIS A 89 -21.65 -16.33 -2.99
CA HIS A 89 -21.24 -15.83 -1.67
C HIS A 89 -20.64 -14.42 -1.74
N ALA A 90 -19.78 -14.15 -2.73
CA ALA A 90 -19.21 -12.82 -2.96
C ALA A 90 -20.28 -11.76 -3.24
N THR A 91 -21.35 -12.12 -3.96
CA THR A 91 -22.48 -11.22 -4.27
C THR A 91 -23.34 -10.96 -3.02
N GLU A 92 -23.56 -11.96 -2.16
CA GLU A 92 -24.28 -11.81 -0.89
C GLU A 92 -23.61 -10.81 0.07
N ILE A 93 -22.28 -10.87 0.19
CA ILE A 93 -21.47 -9.86 0.93
C ILE A 93 -21.11 -8.63 0.05
N SER A 94 -21.57 -8.66 -1.21
CA SER A 94 -21.30 -7.71 -2.30
C SER A 94 -19.82 -7.35 -2.50
N GLN A 95 -18.87 -8.19 -2.09
CA GLN A 95 -17.43 -7.95 -2.24
C GLN A 95 -16.98 -8.34 -3.65
N PRO A 96 -16.06 -7.58 -4.27
CA PRO A 96 -15.37 -8.07 -5.45
C PRO A 96 -14.41 -9.21 -5.06
N ILE A 97 -14.16 -10.10 -6.01
CA ILE A 97 -13.11 -11.12 -5.94
C ILE A 97 -12.12 -10.89 -7.07
N LEU A 98 -10.89 -11.34 -6.85
CA LEU A 98 -9.80 -11.25 -7.82
C LEU A 98 -9.27 -12.65 -8.12
N ILE A 99 -9.12 -12.99 -9.41
CA ILE A 99 -8.70 -14.31 -9.87
C ILE A 99 -7.43 -14.19 -10.72
N ASP A 100 -6.31 -14.79 -10.26
CA ASP A 100 -5.07 -14.96 -11.03
C ASP A 100 -5.14 -16.23 -11.90
N TRP A 101 -5.37 -16.06 -13.19
CA TRP A 101 -5.36 -17.14 -14.18
C TRP A 101 -3.92 -17.40 -14.64
N MET A 102 -3.35 -18.47 -14.10
CA MET A 102 -1.93 -18.77 -14.14
C MET A 102 -1.64 -20.19 -14.66
N ALA A 103 -0.36 -20.54 -14.79
CA ALA A 103 0.06 -21.92 -14.99
C ALA A 103 1.31 -22.22 -14.15
N SER A 104 1.42 -23.44 -13.65
CA SER A 104 2.56 -23.86 -12.81
C SER A 104 3.92 -23.91 -13.54
N TRP A 105 3.95 -23.91 -14.88
CA TRP A 105 5.17 -23.74 -15.69
C TRP A 105 5.44 -22.28 -16.13
N CYS A 106 4.48 -21.38 -15.94
CA CYS A 106 4.60 -19.98 -16.34
C CYS A 106 5.54 -19.22 -15.38
N ARG A 107 6.82 -19.11 -15.73
CA ARG A 107 7.84 -18.45 -14.89
C ARG A 107 7.48 -17.01 -14.48
N LYS A 108 6.76 -16.25 -15.32
CA LYS A 108 6.27 -14.90 -14.98
C LYS A 108 5.18 -14.94 -13.91
N CYS A 109 4.27 -15.92 -13.99
CA CYS A 109 3.19 -16.14 -13.04
C CYS A 109 3.75 -16.55 -11.66
N ILE A 110 4.75 -17.45 -11.62
CA ILE A 110 5.45 -17.87 -10.39
C ILE A 110 6.06 -16.65 -9.66
N TYR A 111 6.64 -15.70 -10.39
CA TYR A 111 7.19 -14.46 -9.80
C TYR A 111 6.13 -13.40 -9.45
N LEU A 112 4.87 -13.59 -9.84
CA LEU A 112 3.76 -12.69 -9.54
C LEU A 112 2.94 -13.14 -8.32
N LYS A 113 2.70 -14.45 -8.13
CA LYS A 113 1.97 -15.02 -6.96
C LYS A 113 2.40 -14.36 -5.61
N PRO A 114 3.68 -14.37 -5.19
CA PRO A 114 4.10 -13.81 -3.90
C PRO A 114 4.07 -12.27 -3.81
N LYS A 115 3.53 -11.59 -4.83
CA LYS A 115 3.22 -10.16 -4.82
C LYS A 115 1.71 -9.92 -4.76
N LEU A 116 0.92 -10.73 -5.48
CA LEU A 116 -0.53 -10.75 -5.32
C LEU A 116 -0.92 -11.17 -3.90
N GLU A 117 -0.21 -12.12 -3.30
CA GLU A 117 -0.40 -12.51 -1.89
C GLU A 117 -0.08 -11.38 -0.89
N LYS A 118 0.81 -10.45 -1.26
CA LYS A 118 1.09 -9.24 -0.46
C LYS A 118 0.05 -8.16 -0.69
N LEU A 119 -0.43 -8.02 -1.93
CA LEU A 119 -1.54 -7.11 -2.25
C LEU A 119 -2.84 -7.57 -1.56
N GLY A 120 -3.09 -8.88 -1.50
CA GLY A 120 -4.23 -9.46 -0.77
C GLY A 120 -4.19 -9.20 0.75
N ALA A 121 -2.99 -9.01 1.32
CA ALA A 121 -2.83 -8.53 2.69
C ALA A 121 -3.11 -7.03 2.86
N GLU A 122 -2.83 -6.19 1.84
CA GLU A 122 -3.19 -4.77 1.85
C GLU A 122 -4.73 -4.57 1.75
N TYR A 123 -5.44 -5.48 1.07
CA TYR A 123 -6.89 -5.44 0.85
C TYR A 123 -7.67 -6.52 1.63
N ASP A 124 -7.09 -7.01 2.73
CA ASP A 124 -7.70 -8.06 3.57
C ASP A 124 -9.10 -7.63 4.05
N ASN A 125 -10.04 -8.57 4.08
CA ASN A 125 -11.47 -8.36 4.32
C ASN A 125 -12.20 -7.46 3.30
N MET A 126 -11.53 -6.80 2.35
CA MET A 126 -12.16 -5.97 1.31
C MET A 126 -12.35 -6.71 -0.02
N VAL A 127 -11.35 -7.50 -0.42
CA VAL A 127 -11.29 -8.25 -1.68
C VAL A 127 -10.71 -9.64 -1.39
N LYS A 128 -11.38 -10.71 -1.85
CA LYS A 128 -10.79 -12.07 -1.78
C LYS A 128 -9.96 -12.38 -3.02
N PHE A 129 -8.79 -12.98 -2.80
CA PHE A 129 -7.83 -13.34 -3.85
C PHE A 129 -7.82 -14.86 -4.08
N TYR A 130 -7.99 -15.25 -5.34
CA TYR A 130 -8.08 -16.63 -5.81
C TYR A 130 -7.07 -16.87 -6.94
N CYS A 131 -6.70 -18.13 -7.17
CA CYS A 131 -5.88 -18.49 -8.35
C CYS A 131 -6.40 -19.74 -9.07
N VAL A 132 -6.14 -19.80 -10.39
CA VAL A 132 -6.52 -20.92 -11.26
C VAL A 132 -5.29 -21.38 -12.05
N ASP A 133 -4.82 -22.61 -11.83
CA ASP A 133 -3.81 -23.24 -12.68
C ASP A 133 -4.52 -23.86 -13.90
N VAL A 134 -4.46 -23.18 -15.05
CA VAL A 134 -5.22 -23.54 -16.27
C VAL A 134 -4.87 -24.93 -16.83
N ASN A 135 -3.83 -25.58 -16.31
CA ASN A 135 -3.45 -26.95 -16.68
C ASN A 135 -3.98 -28.04 -15.73
N LYS A 136 -4.60 -27.67 -14.60
CA LYS A 136 -5.17 -28.61 -13.62
C LYS A 136 -6.69 -28.65 -13.62
N VAL A 137 -7.33 -27.57 -14.08
CA VAL A 137 -8.79 -27.40 -14.04
C VAL A 137 -9.48 -27.84 -15.34
N PRO A 138 -10.79 -28.15 -15.33
CA PRO A 138 -11.54 -28.44 -16.55
C PRO A 138 -11.55 -27.25 -17.53
N GLN A 139 -11.43 -27.52 -18.83
CA GLN A 139 -11.47 -26.50 -19.88
C GLN A 139 -12.77 -25.65 -19.88
N ALA A 140 -13.84 -26.14 -19.25
CA ALA A 140 -15.06 -25.37 -19.01
C ALA A 140 -14.82 -24.13 -18.13
N LEU A 141 -14.03 -24.26 -17.04
CA LEU A 141 -13.67 -23.14 -16.17
C LEU A 141 -12.76 -22.15 -16.90
N VAL A 142 -11.75 -22.63 -17.62
CA VAL A 142 -10.85 -21.76 -18.42
C VAL A 142 -11.62 -20.97 -19.49
N LYS A 143 -12.67 -21.56 -20.07
CA LYS A 143 -13.57 -20.87 -21.01
C LYS A 143 -14.43 -19.79 -20.35
N ARG A 144 -14.89 -19.97 -19.10
CA ARG A 144 -15.62 -18.93 -18.35
C ARG A 144 -14.77 -17.66 -18.15
N GLY A 145 -13.47 -17.84 -17.89
CA GLY A 145 -12.51 -16.72 -17.82
C GLY A 145 -12.10 -16.13 -19.16
N ASN A 146 -12.47 -16.73 -20.31
CA ASN A 146 -12.07 -16.30 -21.65
C ASN A 146 -10.53 -16.14 -21.85
N ILE A 147 -9.74 -16.95 -21.15
CA ILE A 147 -8.29 -16.73 -21.00
C ILE A 147 -7.50 -17.01 -22.29
N GLN A 148 -6.82 -15.99 -22.80
CA GLN A 148 -5.99 -16.05 -24.01
C GLN A 148 -4.47 -15.97 -23.75
N LYS A 149 -4.07 -15.48 -22.57
CA LYS A 149 -2.69 -15.17 -22.16
C LYS A 149 -2.56 -15.45 -20.65
N MET A 150 -1.33 -15.63 -20.15
CA MET A 150 -1.07 -15.73 -18.69
C MET A 150 0.20 -14.94 -18.29
N PRO A 151 0.26 -14.39 -17.06
CA PRO A 151 -0.86 -14.31 -16.11
C PRO A 151 -1.90 -13.27 -16.58
N THR A 152 -3.17 -13.58 -16.39
CA THR A 152 -4.28 -12.63 -16.54
C THR A 152 -5.01 -12.54 -15.22
N ILE A 153 -5.17 -11.33 -14.70
CA ILE A 153 -5.71 -11.07 -13.36
C ILE A 153 -7.07 -10.39 -13.56
N GLN A 154 -8.15 -11.05 -13.18
CA GLN A 154 -9.52 -10.57 -13.42
C GLN A 154 -10.19 -10.15 -12.12
N LEU A 155 -10.85 -8.99 -12.13
CA LEU A 155 -11.75 -8.59 -11.05
C LEU A 155 -13.20 -8.94 -11.42
N TRP A 156 -13.84 -9.73 -10.56
CA TRP A 156 -15.23 -10.13 -10.68
C TRP A 156 -16.05 -9.51 -9.55
N LYS A 157 -17.28 -9.07 -9.84
CA LYS A 157 -18.20 -8.43 -8.90
C LYS A 157 -19.63 -8.67 -9.38
N ASP A 158 -20.60 -8.81 -8.47
CA ASP A 158 -22.01 -8.97 -8.83
C ASP A 158 -22.27 -10.11 -9.84
N GLY A 159 -21.54 -11.23 -9.69
CA GLY A 159 -21.60 -12.40 -10.59
C GLY A 159 -20.83 -12.32 -11.91
N GLU A 160 -20.28 -11.15 -12.28
CA GLU A 160 -19.66 -10.93 -13.60
C GLU A 160 -18.20 -10.48 -13.51
N MET A 161 -17.39 -10.83 -14.53
CA MET A 161 -16.08 -10.21 -14.77
C MET A 161 -16.28 -8.74 -15.15
N LYS A 162 -15.64 -7.79 -14.45
CA LYS A 162 -15.79 -6.35 -14.69
C LYS A 162 -14.58 -5.71 -15.38
N GLU A 163 -13.37 -6.18 -15.08
CA GLU A 163 -12.12 -5.69 -15.67
C GLU A 163 -11.02 -6.76 -15.57
N GLU A 164 -10.02 -6.70 -16.44
CA GLU A 164 -8.86 -7.58 -16.40
C GLU A 164 -7.53 -6.86 -16.68
N VAL A 165 -6.48 -7.28 -15.98
CA VAL A 165 -5.09 -6.88 -16.21
C VAL A 165 -4.35 -8.05 -16.85
N ILE A 166 -3.92 -7.88 -18.10
CA ILE A 166 -3.08 -8.85 -18.80
C ILE A 166 -1.62 -8.57 -18.43
N GLY A 167 -1.01 -9.48 -17.69
CA GLY A 167 0.40 -9.37 -17.31
C GLY A 167 1.37 -9.76 -18.42
N GLY A 168 2.63 -9.95 -18.03
CA GLY A 168 3.70 -10.37 -18.94
C GLY A 168 4.85 -9.37 -19.06
N HIS A 169 4.65 -8.13 -18.62
CA HIS A 169 5.67 -7.10 -18.42
C HIS A 169 6.32 -7.21 -17.03
N LYS A 170 6.86 -6.12 -16.48
CA LYS A 170 7.52 -6.12 -15.16
C LYS A 170 6.46 -6.29 -14.08
N ALA A 171 6.61 -7.31 -13.24
CA ALA A 171 5.69 -7.64 -12.14
C ALA A 171 5.67 -6.63 -10.96
N TRP A 172 5.88 -5.34 -11.21
CA TRP A 172 5.54 -4.25 -10.28
C TRP A 172 4.47 -3.37 -10.93
N LEU A 173 4.65 -2.99 -12.20
CA LEU A 173 3.60 -2.38 -13.04
C LEU A 173 2.30 -3.19 -13.01
N VAL A 174 2.38 -4.52 -13.17
CA VAL A 174 1.20 -5.42 -13.07
C VAL A 174 0.49 -5.30 -11.70
N ILE A 175 1.22 -5.06 -10.62
CA ILE A 175 0.66 -4.91 -9.27
C ILE A 175 0.06 -3.51 -9.07
N ASP A 176 0.66 -2.48 -9.66
CA ASP A 176 0.13 -1.12 -9.62
C ASP A 176 -1.15 -1.00 -10.48
N GLU A 177 -1.15 -1.59 -11.69
CA GLU A 177 -2.34 -1.74 -12.56
C GLU A 177 -3.48 -2.50 -11.85
N VAL A 178 -3.16 -3.61 -11.16
CA VAL A 178 -4.14 -4.36 -10.36
C VAL A 178 -4.61 -3.55 -9.15
N ARG A 179 -3.76 -2.73 -8.52
CA ARG A 179 -4.14 -1.85 -7.40
C ARG A 179 -5.12 -0.77 -7.85
N GLU A 180 -4.87 -0.15 -9.01
CA GLU A 180 -5.78 0.83 -9.63
C GLU A 180 -7.14 0.19 -9.98
N MET A 181 -7.13 -1.01 -10.57
CA MET A 181 -8.33 -1.81 -10.83
C MET A 181 -9.10 -2.10 -9.54
N ILE A 182 -8.44 -2.52 -8.45
CA ILE A 182 -9.12 -2.79 -7.17
C ILE A 182 -9.79 -1.54 -6.62
N ASN A 183 -9.07 -0.42 -6.50
CA ASN A 183 -9.58 0.82 -5.91
C ASN A 183 -10.87 1.29 -6.59
N LYS A 184 -10.90 1.29 -7.93
CA LYS A 184 -12.06 1.61 -8.77
C LYS A 184 -13.34 0.84 -8.39
N TYR A 185 -13.23 -0.46 -8.08
CA TYR A 185 -14.40 -1.28 -7.71
C TYR A 185 -14.66 -1.36 -6.19
N VAL A 186 -13.72 -0.93 -5.35
CA VAL A 186 -13.88 -0.78 -3.90
C VAL A 186 -14.52 0.56 -3.55
N GLU A 187 -13.96 1.69 -4.00
CA GLU A 187 -14.39 3.05 -3.64
C GLU A 187 -15.84 3.35 -4.07
N SER A 188 -16.31 2.73 -5.15
CA SER A 188 -17.72 2.77 -5.58
C SER A 188 -18.73 2.25 -4.53
N LYS A 189 -18.29 1.45 -3.55
CA LYS A 189 -19.11 1.10 -2.38
C LYS A 189 -19.28 2.28 -1.45
N ASP A 190 -18.20 2.99 -1.10
CA ASP A 190 -18.26 4.06 -0.10
C ASP A 190 -19.13 5.22 -0.58
N GLU A 191 -19.06 5.61 -1.86
CA GLU A 191 -19.97 6.64 -2.38
C GLU A 191 -21.45 6.22 -2.31
N THR A 192 -21.77 4.95 -2.63
CA THR A 192 -23.15 4.46 -2.58
C THR A 192 -23.65 4.23 -1.15
N GLU A 193 -22.81 3.72 -0.25
CA GLU A 193 -23.07 3.59 1.19
C GLU A 193 -23.24 4.96 1.87
N VAL A 194 -22.36 5.93 1.59
CA VAL A 194 -22.44 7.29 2.15
C VAL A 194 -23.66 8.04 1.59
N CYS A 195 -23.94 7.92 0.30
CA CYS A 195 -25.18 8.46 -0.30
C CYS A 195 -26.43 7.84 0.33
N ARG A 196 -26.44 6.52 0.57
CA ARG A 196 -27.54 5.80 1.23
C ARG A 196 -27.70 6.20 2.71
N ARG A 197 -26.60 6.33 3.47
CA ARG A 197 -26.61 6.82 4.86
C ARG A 197 -27.13 8.25 4.93
N ARG A 198 -26.61 9.17 4.10
CA ARG A 198 -27.10 10.56 4.02
C ARG A 198 -28.57 10.63 3.63
N ARG A 199 -29.02 9.84 2.64
CA ARG A 199 -30.44 9.81 2.23
C ARG A 199 -31.36 9.34 3.37
N LYS A 200 -30.97 8.31 4.14
CA LYS A 200 -31.72 7.92 5.34
C LYS A 200 -31.76 9.02 6.41
N GLN A 201 -30.62 9.68 6.65
CA GLN A 201 -30.53 10.77 7.64
C GLN A 201 -31.42 11.96 7.28
N TYR A 202 -31.45 12.37 6.00
CA TYR A 202 -32.34 13.44 5.54
C TYR A 202 -33.83 13.03 5.57
N PHE A 203 -34.17 11.77 5.27
CA PHE A 203 -35.56 11.32 5.26
C PHE A 203 -36.17 11.26 6.67
N GLY A 204 -35.46 10.69 7.66
CA GLY A 204 -35.90 10.66 9.06
C GLY A 204 -35.97 12.05 9.73
N LEU A 205 -35.36 13.06 9.13
CA LEU A 205 -35.48 14.47 9.54
C LEU A 205 -36.74 15.16 9.00
N LEU A 206 -37.44 14.58 8.03
CA LEU A 206 -38.71 15.11 7.53
C LEU A 206 -39.90 14.55 8.33
N GLU A 207 -39.85 13.28 8.71
CA GLU A 207 -40.89 12.61 9.51
C GLU A 207 -41.05 13.20 10.92
N THR A 208 -40.01 13.86 11.44
CA THR A 208 -39.99 14.50 12.77
C THR A 208 -40.43 15.97 12.78
N ASN A 209 -40.74 16.56 11.63
CA ASN A 209 -41.15 17.97 11.49
C ASN A 209 -42.61 18.14 11.03
N THR A 210 -43.42 17.08 11.12
CA THR A 210 -44.84 17.06 10.71
C THR A 210 -45.75 16.63 11.88
N SER A 211 -45.63 17.29 13.03
CA SER A 211 -46.47 17.12 14.22
C SER A 211 -46.55 18.43 15.01
#